data_AF-A0A852AUA4-F1
#
_entry.id   AF-A0A852AUA4-F1
#
_cell.length_a   1.000
_cell.length_b   1.000
_cell.length_c   1.000
_cell.angle_alpha   90.00
_cell.angle_beta   90.00
_cell.angle_gamma   90.00
#
_symmetry.space_group_name_H-M   'P 1'
#
loop_
_entity.id
_entity.type
_entity.pdbx_description
1 polymer ?
#
loop_
_entity_poly.entity_id
_entity_poly.type
_entity_poly.pdbx_seq_one_letter_code
_entity_poly.pdbx_strand_id
1 'polypeptide(L)'
;QFRKKRLRFGRSRIHEWGLFAMEPIAADEMVIEYVGQNIRQVVADMREKRYAQQGIGSSYLFRVDHDTIIDATKCGNLARFINHCCT
;
A
#
# COMPACT_ATOMS: atom_id res chain seq x y z
N GLN A 1 12.33 -2.93 -17.98
CA GLN A 1 11.25 -3.59 -17.22
C GLN A 1 11.89 -4.24 -16.00
N PHE A 2 11.42 -3.93 -14.78
CA PHE A 2 12.03 -4.46 -13.55
C PHE A 2 11.62 -5.92 -13.30
N ARG A 3 12.52 -6.72 -12.72
CA ARG A 3 12.24 -8.12 -12.36
C ARG A 3 11.27 -8.16 -11.19
N LYS A 4 10.17 -8.91 -11.31
CA LYS A 4 9.23 -9.13 -10.21
C LYS A 4 9.89 -9.93 -9.07
N LYS A 5 9.80 -9.41 -7.84
CA LYS A 5 10.30 -10.10 -6.64
C LYS A 5 9.37 -11.19 -6.16
N ARG A 6 9.93 -12.25 -5.59
CA ARG A 6 9.17 -13.31 -4.91
C ARG A 6 8.74 -12.79 -3.53
N LEU A 7 7.48 -12.42 -3.41
CA LEU A 7 6.87 -11.89 -2.19
C LEU A 7 5.68 -12.75 -1.77
N ARG A 8 5.43 -12.85 -0.47
CA ARG A 8 4.31 -13.60 0.11
C ARG A 8 3.51 -12.74 1.08
N PHE A 9 2.18 -12.79 0.98
CA PHE A 9 1.26 -12.21 1.94
C PHE A 9 1.00 -13.19 3.10
N GLY A 10 0.93 -12.69 4.34
CA GLY A 10 0.65 -13.52 5.51
C GLY A 10 0.38 -12.71 6.78
N ARG A 11 0.04 -13.38 7.87
CA ARG A 11 -0.14 -12.74 9.19
C ARG A 11 1.16 -12.10 9.64
N SER A 12 1.08 -10.86 10.11
CA SER A 12 2.21 -10.10 10.62
C SER A 12 2.04 -9.82 12.11
N ARG A 13 3.16 -9.68 12.81
CA ARG A 13 3.20 -9.31 14.24
C ARG A 13 3.07 -7.80 14.46
N ILE A 14 3.21 -6.99 13.41
CA ILE A 14 3.14 -5.52 13.47
C ILE A 14 1.70 -5.05 13.29
N HIS A 15 1.02 -5.57 12.28
CA HIS A 15 -0.37 -5.28 11.95
C HIS A 15 -0.97 -6.53 11.30
N GLU A 16 -2.29 -6.73 11.40
CA GLU A 16 -3.01 -7.98 11.07
C GLU A 16 -2.37 -8.83 9.95
N TRP A 17 -2.02 -8.18 8.84
CA TRP A 17 -1.37 -8.77 7.68
C TRP A 17 -0.09 -8.03 7.29
N GLY A 18 0.81 -8.71 6.56
CA GLY A 18 2.06 -8.15 6.07
C GLY A 18 2.54 -8.79 4.77
N LEU A 19 3.52 -8.15 4.14
CA LEU A 19 4.21 -8.61 2.94
C LEU A 19 5.66 -9.04 3.27
N PHE A 20 6.02 -10.25 2.87
CA PHE A 20 7.29 -10.89 3.23
C PHE A 20 8.13 -11.22 1.98
N ALA A 21 9.42 -10.92 2.01
CA ALA A 21 10.35 -11.35 0.98
C ALA A 21 10.61 -12.86 1.06
N MET A 22 10.54 -13.55 -0.07
CA MET A 22 10.83 -14.99 -0.20
C MET A 22 12.17 -15.24 -0.92
N GLU A 23 12.95 -14.19 -1.12
CA GLU A 23 14.28 -14.21 -1.71
C GLU A 23 15.11 -13.05 -1.15
N PRO A 24 16.44 -13.14 -1.17
CA PRO A 24 17.31 -12.01 -0.88
C PRO A 24 17.04 -10.85 -1.86
N ILE A 25 17.02 -9.63 -1.33
CA ILE A 25 16.87 -8.39 -2.10
C ILE A 25 18.07 -7.51 -1.74
N ALA A 26 18.80 -7.05 -2.75
CA ALA A 26 19.95 -6.20 -2.53
C ALA A 26 19.51 -4.77 -2.17
N ALA A 27 20.43 -4.00 -1.57
CA ALA A 27 20.22 -2.56 -1.39
C ALA A 27 19.98 -1.88 -2.76
N ASP A 28 19.19 -0.81 -2.76
CA ASP A 28 18.81 -0.02 -3.94
C ASP A 28 18.04 -0.78 -5.03
N GLU A 29 17.57 -2.00 -4.73
CA GLU A 29 16.80 -2.80 -5.68
C GLU A 29 15.30 -2.57 -5.56
N MET A 30 14.64 -2.36 -6.71
CA MET A 30 13.18 -2.21 -6.77
C MET A 30 12.47 -3.50 -6.31
N VAL A 31 11.54 -3.35 -5.35
CA VAL A 31 10.80 -4.47 -4.76
C VAL A 31 9.48 -4.74 -5.49
N ILE A 32 8.58 -3.76 -5.46
CA ILE A 32 7.24 -3.83 -6.02
C ILE A 32 6.70 -2.42 -6.22
N GLU A 33 5.95 -2.20 -7.30
CA GLU A 33 5.23 -0.95 -7.53
C GLU A 33 3.99 -0.87 -6.62
N TYR A 34 3.71 0.31 -6.06
CA TYR A 34 2.47 0.53 -5.31
C TYR A 34 1.33 0.88 -6.27
N VAL A 35 0.43 -0.08 -6.52
CA VAL A 35 -0.63 0.06 -7.53
C VAL A 35 -1.97 0.33 -6.85
N GLY A 36 -2.68 1.33 -7.35
CA GLY A 36 -4.06 1.66 -6.97
C GLY A 36 -4.69 2.65 -7.94
N GLN A 37 -5.77 3.30 -7.53
CA GLN A 37 -6.45 4.32 -8.34
C GLN A 37 -5.81 5.69 -8.16
N ASN A 38 -5.51 6.38 -9.26
CA ASN A 38 -5.08 7.78 -9.23
C ASN A 38 -6.27 8.69 -8.90
N ILE A 39 -6.18 9.43 -7.81
CA ILE A 39 -7.21 10.36 -7.33
C ILE A 39 -6.59 11.68 -6.86
N ARG A 40 -7.41 12.74 -6.86
CA ARG A 40 -7.03 14.06 -6.32
C ARG A 40 -7.26 14.13 -4.81
N GLN A 41 -6.63 15.11 -4.15
CA GLN A 41 -6.79 15.37 -2.71
C GLN A 41 -8.25 15.39 -2.26
N VAL A 42 -9.09 16.17 -2.93
CA VAL A 42 -10.52 16.31 -2.56
C VAL A 42 -11.29 14.99 -2.61
N VAL A 43 -10.89 14.07 -3.49
CA VAL A 43 -11.49 12.74 -3.60
C VAL A 43 -10.97 11.84 -2.49
N ALA A 44 -9.68 11.93 -2.15
CA ALA A 44 -9.08 11.18 -1.05
C ALA A 44 -9.75 11.52 0.29
N ASP A 45 -9.93 12.81 0.59
CA ASP A 45 -10.57 13.28 1.82
C ASP A 45 -12.02 12.77 1.95
N MET A 46 -12.77 12.79 0.83
CA MET A 46 -14.13 12.24 0.77
C MET A 46 -14.15 10.72 0.99
N ARG A 47 -13.21 10.00 0.36
CA ARG A 47 -13.12 8.54 0.48
C ARG A 47 -12.72 8.10 1.89
N GLU A 48 -11.77 8.79 2.51
CA GLU A 48 -11.34 8.47 3.88
C GLU A 48 -12.51 8.57 4.88
N LYS A 49 -13.30 9.65 4.81
CA LYS A 49 -14.52 9.80 5.61
C LYS A 49 -15.52 8.67 5.35
N ARG A 50 -15.73 8.31 4.08
CA ARG A 50 -16.62 7.21 3.70
C ARG A 50 -16.12 5.86 4.22
N TYR A 51 -14.81 5.60 4.17
CA TYR A 51 -14.21 4.36 4.65
C TYR A 51 -14.35 4.23 6.16
N ALA A 52 -14.12 5.31 6.91
CA ALA A 52 -14.38 5.34 8.35
C ALA A 52 -15.86 5.03 8.67
N GLN A 53 -16.81 5.65 7.96
CA GLN A 53 -18.25 5.39 8.13
C GLN A 53 -18.64 3.95 7.79
N GLN A 54 -17.93 3.30 6.88
CA GLN A 54 -18.12 1.90 6.51
C GLN A 54 -17.44 0.91 7.47
N GLY A 55 -16.76 1.40 8.52
CA GLY A 55 -16.00 0.56 9.44
C GLY A 55 -14.73 -0.04 8.85
N ILE A 56 -14.20 0.53 7.76
CA ILE A 56 -12.91 0.11 7.20
C ILE A 56 -11.82 0.70 8.09
N GLY A 57 -11.19 -0.17 8.91
CA GLY A 57 -10.18 0.23 9.90
C GLY A 57 -8.83 0.66 9.31
N SER A 58 -8.60 0.50 8.00
CA SER A 58 -7.35 0.91 7.34
C SER A 58 -7.63 1.48 5.95
N SER A 59 -7.29 2.75 5.74
CA SER A 59 -7.21 3.38 4.42
C SER A 59 -5.82 3.15 3.83
N TYR A 60 -5.75 2.87 2.53
CA TYR A 60 -4.50 2.58 1.82
C TYR A 60 -4.23 3.68 0.79
N LEU A 61 -3.86 4.85 1.29
CA LEU A 61 -3.59 6.05 0.48
C LEU A 61 -2.09 6.33 0.44
N PHE A 62 -1.55 6.57 -0.76
CA PHE A 62 -0.15 6.92 -0.95
C PHE A 62 -0.07 8.22 -1.76
N ARG A 63 0.54 9.26 -1.19
CA ARG A 63 0.74 10.54 -1.89
C ARG A 63 1.95 10.45 -2.82
N VAL A 64 1.74 10.71 -4.11
CA VAL A 64 2.82 10.81 -5.10
C VAL A 64 3.35 12.23 -5.16
N ASP A 65 2.44 13.20 -5.24
CA ASP A 65 2.75 14.63 -5.30
C ASP A 65 1.60 15.46 -4.67
N HIS A 66 1.53 16.77 -4.95
CA HIS A 66 0.51 17.65 -4.38
C HIS A 66 -0.91 17.33 -4.88
N ASP A 67 -1.04 16.90 -6.14
CA ASP A 67 -2.33 16.71 -6.82
C ASP A 67 -2.68 15.23 -7.01
N THR A 68 -1.72 14.32 -6.87
CA THR A 68 -1.85 12.90 -7.16
C THR A 68 -1.68 12.04 -5.91
N ILE A 69 -2.73 11.28 -5.61
CA ILE A 69 -2.77 10.26 -4.57
C ILE A 69 -3.16 8.93 -5.22
N ILE A 70 -2.49 7.85 -4.83
CA ILE A 70 -2.86 6.47 -5.16
C ILE A 70 -3.72 5.92 -4.05
N ASP A 71 -4.94 5.49 -4.38
CA ASP A 71 -5.84 4.78 -3.46
C ASP A 71 -5.89 3.29 -3.79
N ALA A 72 -5.31 2.47 -2.92
CA ALA A 72 -5.26 1.01 -3.03
C ALA A 72 -6.29 0.29 -2.14
N THR A 73 -7.21 1.04 -1.51
CA THR A 73 -8.12 0.52 -0.46
C THR A 73 -9.09 -0.52 -0.99
N LYS A 74 -9.65 -0.28 -2.18
CA LYS A 74 -10.58 -1.21 -2.85
C LYS A 74 -9.96 -1.89 -4.06
N CYS A 75 -9.06 -1.21 -4.76
CA CYS A 75 -8.41 -1.70 -5.97
C CYS A 75 -6.91 -1.44 -5.86
N GLY A 76 -6.12 -2.48 -5.58
CA GLY A 76 -4.66 -2.37 -5.47
C GLY A 76 -3.97 -3.72 -5.40
N ASN A 77 -2.64 -3.72 -5.44
CA ASN A 77 -1.83 -4.93 -5.40
C ASN A 77 -1.33 -5.26 -3.98
N LEU A 78 -0.42 -6.24 -3.86
CA LEU A 78 0.12 -6.69 -2.57
C LEU A 78 0.93 -5.62 -1.83
N ALA A 79 1.40 -4.57 -2.50
CA ALA A 79 2.22 -3.53 -1.88
C ALA A 79 1.49 -2.78 -0.76
N ARG A 80 0.14 -2.77 -0.77
CA ARG A 80 -0.67 -2.15 0.30
C ARG A 80 -0.49 -2.83 1.66
N PHE A 81 0.05 -4.04 1.71
CA PHE A 81 0.31 -4.78 2.96
C PHE A 81 1.75 -4.60 3.48
N ILE A 82 2.52 -3.65 2.93
CA ILE A 82 3.77 -3.22 3.56
C ILE A 82 3.41 -2.40 4.80
N ASN A 83 3.86 -2.86 5.95
CA ASN A 83 3.54 -2.22 7.23
C ASN A 83 4.48 -1.06 7.51
N HIS A 84 3.99 -0.10 8.28
CA HIS A 84 4.82 0.93 8.87
C HIS A 84 5.59 0.38 10.08
N CYS A 85 6.88 0.70 10.15
CA CYS A 85 7.75 0.42 11.28
C CYS A 85 8.68 1.63 11.46
N CYS A 86 8.79 2.17 12.66
CA CYS A 86 9.59 3.38 12.93
C CYS A 86 11.10 3.12 13.02
N THR A 87 11.49 1.85 13.15
CA THR A 87 12.88 1.40 13.32
C THR A 87 13.44 0.85 12.02
#